data_AF-A0A9W9GWL6-F1
#
_entry.id   AF-A0A9W9GWL6-F1
#
_cell.length_a   1.000
_cell.length_b   1.000
_cell.length_c   1.000
_cell.angle_alpha   90.00
_cell.angle_beta   90.00
_cell.angle_gamma   90.00
#
_symmetry.space_group_name_H-M   'P 1'
#
loop_
_entity.id
_entity.type
_entity.pdbx_description
1 polymer ?
#
loop_
_entity_poly.entity_id
_entity_poly.type
_entity_poly.pdbx_seq_one_letter_code
_entity_poly.pdbx_strand_id
1 'polypeptide(L)'
;MSELSEDQKTVVQGELSQVLAALRQIKSNKTGGPSGIVIPPSRVVECTDKDVWSQQIADDEEYVFCHNDLSQQNIIVDPHTLKIRAIIDWEYAGFFPQYFESLFYKRLGPSSAIGDEHDDVPELVRFLQTTEK
;
A
#
# COMPACT_ATOMS: atom_id res chain seq x y z
N MET A 1 -0.90 -10.48 -12.38
CA MET A 1 0.32 -11.13 -11.82
C MET A 1 -0.02 -12.48 -11.18
N SER A 2 -1.22 -12.64 -10.61
CA SER A 2 -1.71 -13.85 -9.93
C SER A 2 -1.60 -15.16 -10.73
N GLU A 3 -1.77 -15.10 -12.06
CA GLU A 3 -1.80 -16.28 -12.94
C GLU A 3 -0.42 -16.76 -13.43
N LEU A 4 0.66 -16.03 -13.09
CA LEU A 4 2.02 -16.36 -13.52
C LEU A 4 2.63 -17.51 -12.68
N SER A 5 3.63 -18.20 -13.23
CA SER A 5 4.45 -19.14 -12.44
C SER A 5 5.33 -18.39 -11.43
N GLU A 6 5.84 -19.07 -10.40
CA GLU A 6 6.70 -18.45 -9.38
C GLU A 6 8.00 -17.85 -9.97
N ASP A 7 8.57 -18.50 -10.98
CA ASP A 7 9.76 -17.98 -11.69
C ASP A 7 9.43 -16.69 -12.44
N GLN A 8 8.28 -16.65 -13.12
CA GLN A 8 7.81 -15.44 -13.81
C GLN A 8 7.49 -14.32 -12.82
N LYS A 9 6.88 -14.65 -11.68
CA LYS A 9 6.61 -13.69 -10.60
C LYS A 9 7.90 -13.05 -10.10
N THR A 10 8.97 -13.82 -9.94
CA THR A 10 10.27 -13.29 -9.50
C THR A 10 10.80 -12.21 -10.46
N VAL A 11 10.63 -12.41 -11.77
CA VAL A 11 11.01 -11.40 -12.79
C VAL A 11 10.19 -10.12 -12.64
N VAL A 12 8.86 -10.25 -12.54
CA VAL A 12 7.96 -9.10 -12.37
C VAL A 12 8.24 -8.34 -11.07
N GLN A 13 8.53 -9.04 -9.98
CA GLN A 13 8.88 -8.42 -8.70
C GLN A 13 10.14 -7.54 -8.78
N GLY A 14 11.07 -7.86 -9.69
CA GLY A 14 12.24 -7.01 -9.97
C GLY A 14 11.84 -5.65 -10.55
N GLU A 15 10.91 -5.64 -11.51
CA GLU A 15 10.37 -4.39 -12.07
C GLU A 15 9.49 -3.64 -11.06
N LEU A 16 8.63 -4.37 -10.33
CA LEU A 16 7.77 -3.78 -9.31
C LEU A 16 8.57 -3.08 -8.20
N SER A 17 9.72 -3.63 -7.83
CA SER A 17 10.61 -3.02 -6.83
C SER A 17 11.11 -1.64 -7.28
N GLN A 18 11.31 -1.43 -8.58
CA GLN A 18 11.68 -0.12 -9.14
C GLN A 18 10.51 0.85 -9.10
N VAL A 19 9.29 0.37 -9.41
CA VAL A 19 8.06 1.17 -9.29
C VAL A 19 7.86 1.62 -7.84
N LEU A 20 7.94 0.70 -6.88
CA LEU A 20 7.83 1.01 -5.45
C LEU A 20 8.92 1.99 -4.99
N ALA A 21 10.16 1.84 -5.48
CA ALA A 21 11.22 2.79 -5.18
C ALA A 21 10.91 4.20 -5.70
N ALA A 22 10.32 4.31 -6.89
CA ALA A 22 9.90 5.60 -7.47
C ALA A 22 8.74 6.22 -6.69
N LEU A 23 7.72 5.44 -6.32
CA LEU A 23 6.59 5.93 -5.49
C LEU A 23 7.09 6.45 -4.15
N ARG A 24 8.07 5.77 -3.53
CA ARG A 24 8.68 6.20 -2.26
C ARG A 24 9.43 7.53 -2.34
N GLN A 25 9.81 7.99 -3.53
CA GLN A 25 10.41 9.32 -3.71
C GLN A 25 9.37 10.44 -3.76
N ILE A 26 8.09 10.11 -3.95
CA ILE A 26 7.00 11.08 -3.90
C ILE A 26 6.61 11.25 -2.44
N LYS A 27 6.97 12.40 -1.88
CA LYS A 27 6.87 12.67 -0.44
C LYS A 27 5.85 13.75 -0.11
N SER A 28 5.41 13.73 1.14
CA SER A 28 4.54 14.73 1.74
C SER A 28 4.82 14.80 3.23
N ASN A 29 4.58 15.96 3.84
CA ASN A 29 4.53 16.08 5.28
C ASN A 29 3.10 15.92 5.84
N LYS A 30 2.12 15.62 4.99
CA LYS A 30 0.72 15.37 5.38
C LYS A 30 0.25 14.01 4.93
N THR A 31 -0.48 13.29 5.78
CA THR A 31 -1.11 12.03 5.39
C THR A 31 -2.32 12.22 4.48
N GLY A 32 -2.70 11.16 3.76
CA GLY A 32 -3.89 11.14 2.89
C GLY A 32 -3.57 11.18 1.41
N GLY A 33 -4.60 11.10 0.58
CA GLY A 33 -4.46 11.11 -0.88
C GLY A 33 -4.07 12.48 -1.44
N PRO A 34 -3.88 12.61 -2.78
CA PRO A 34 -3.54 13.87 -3.43
C PRO A 34 -4.55 15.01 -3.20
N SER A 35 -5.79 14.68 -2.83
CA SER A 35 -6.84 15.64 -2.46
C SER A 35 -6.82 16.05 -0.97
N GLY A 36 -5.93 15.46 -0.16
CA GLY A 36 -5.89 15.62 1.29
C GLY A 36 -6.90 14.76 2.06
N ILE A 37 -7.78 14.02 1.37
CA ILE A 37 -8.71 13.09 2.01
C ILE A 37 -7.93 11.89 2.52
N VAL A 38 -8.12 11.53 3.79
CA VAL A 38 -7.50 10.33 4.38
C VAL A 38 -8.46 9.15 4.22
N ILE A 39 -8.04 8.16 3.45
CA ILE A 39 -8.70 6.87 3.31
C ILE A 39 -7.71 5.81 3.81
N PRO A 40 -7.93 5.20 4.99
CA PRO A 40 -7.08 4.11 5.47
C PRO A 40 -7.15 2.88 4.57
N PRO A 41 -6.14 1.99 4.61
CA PRO A 41 -6.24 0.69 3.94
C PRO A 41 -7.50 -0.09 4.37
N SER A 42 -8.06 -0.90 3.48
CA SER A 42 -9.26 -1.72 3.75
C SER A 42 -9.18 -2.51 5.06
N ARG A 43 -8.04 -3.17 5.31
CA ARG A 43 -7.77 -3.93 6.55
C ARG A 43 -7.88 -3.11 7.84
N VAL A 44 -7.72 -1.78 7.78
CA VAL A 44 -7.96 -0.87 8.90
C VAL A 44 -9.44 -0.51 9.01
N VAL A 45 -10.06 -0.14 7.88
CA VAL A 45 -11.47 0.26 7.82
C VAL A 45 -12.39 -0.86 8.33
N GLU A 46 -12.10 -2.11 7.97
CA GLU A 46 -12.87 -3.27 8.40
C GLU A 46 -12.81 -3.54 9.91
N CYS A 47 -11.84 -2.95 10.61
CA CYS A 47 -11.57 -3.19 12.03
C CYS A 47 -12.00 -2.01 12.93
N THR A 48 -12.70 -1.02 12.39
CA THR A 48 -13.08 0.18 13.14
C THR A 48 -14.41 0.76 12.66
N ASP A 49 -15.21 1.30 13.58
CA ASP A 49 -16.46 2.00 13.26
C ASP A 49 -16.23 3.50 12.88
N LYS A 50 -14.99 3.89 12.58
CA LYS A 50 -14.60 5.28 12.35
C LYS A 50 -14.74 5.65 10.87
N ASP A 51 -15.69 6.53 10.58
CA ASP A 51 -15.96 7.00 9.20
C ASP A 51 -15.15 8.23 8.77
N VAL A 52 -14.61 9.01 9.73
CA VAL A 52 -13.93 10.28 9.44
C VAL A 52 -12.50 10.24 9.94
N TRP A 53 -11.54 10.45 9.03
CA TRP A 53 -10.12 10.42 9.32
C TRP A 53 -9.50 11.80 9.08
N SER A 54 -8.71 12.26 10.06
CA SER A 54 -8.00 13.53 9.98
C SER A 54 -6.61 13.31 9.37
N GLN A 55 -6.14 14.28 8.60
CA GLN A 55 -4.73 14.34 8.22
C GLN A 55 -3.85 14.47 9.47
N GLN A 56 -2.70 13.84 9.42
CA GLN A 56 -1.60 14.05 10.34
C GLN A 56 -0.53 14.85 9.62
N ILE A 57 0.06 15.82 10.31
CA ILE A 57 1.11 16.66 9.79
C ILE A 57 2.40 16.32 10.53
N ALA A 58 3.42 15.99 9.77
CA ALA A 58 4.77 15.82 10.26
C ALA A 58 5.57 17.12 10.12
N ASP A 59 6.61 17.27 10.95
CA ASP A 59 7.56 18.39 10.85
C ASP A 59 8.37 18.32 9.54
N ASP A 60 8.67 17.11 9.09
CA ASP A 60 9.44 16.82 7.87
C ASP A 60 8.60 16.02 6.85
N GLU A 61 9.08 15.95 5.60
CA GLU A 61 8.50 15.09 4.55
C GLU A 61 8.82 13.60 4.79
N GLU A 62 8.25 13.02 5.85
CA GLU A 62 8.47 11.62 6.23
C GLU A 62 7.47 10.64 5.62
N TYR A 63 6.34 11.12 5.09
CA TYR A 63 5.34 10.27 4.45
C TYR A 63 5.66 10.08 2.97
N VAL A 64 5.49 8.84 2.52
CA VAL A 64 5.74 8.41 1.15
C VAL A 64 4.44 7.99 0.49
N PHE A 65 4.38 8.03 -0.84
CA PHE A 65 3.20 7.60 -1.57
C PHE A 65 3.08 6.07 -1.58
N CYS A 66 2.07 5.56 -0.88
CA CYS A 66 1.71 4.16 -0.76
C CYS A 66 0.47 3.85 -1.62
N HIS A 67 0.40 2.64 -2.16
CA HIS A 67 -0.79 2.06 -2.79
C HIS A 67 -1.75 1.48 -1.75
N ASN A 68 -1.23 0.90 -0.66
CA ASN A 68 -1.98 0.30 0.46
C ASN A 68 -2.88 -0.91 0.15
N ASP A 69 -3.00 -1.31 -1.11
CA ASP A 69 -3.77 -2.48 -1.57
C ASP A 69 -3.05 -3.22 -2.71
N LEU A 70 -1.73 -3.34 -2.60
CA LEU A 70 -0.90 -3.90 -3.66
C LEU A 70 -0.84 -5.43 -3.61
N SER A 71 -1.92 -6.07 -4.07
CA SER A 71 -2.02 -7.53 -4.27
C SER A 71 -1.56 -7.96 -5.68
N GLN A 72 -1.40 -9.27 -5.90
CA GLN A 72 -1.06 -9.80 -7.25
C GLN A 72 -2.17 -9.58 -8.29
N GLN A 73 -3.39 -9.33 -7.84
CA GLN A 73 -4.57 -9.08 -8.66
C GLN A 73 -4.53 -7.66 -9.24
N ASN A 74 -3.95 -6.72 -8.50
CA ASN A 74 -3.85 -5.30 -8.86
C ASN A 74 -2.63 -4.97 -9.74
N ILE A 75 -1.83 -5.98 -10.11
CA ILE A 75 -0.66 -5.83 -10.98
C ILE A 75 -0.94 -6.52 -12.33
N ILE A 76 -1.16 -5.72 -13.36
CA ILE A 76 -1.43 -6.20 -14.72
C ILE A 76 -0.10 -6.40 -15.44
N VAL A 77 0.14 -7.62 -15.90
CA VAL A 77 1.40 -8.03 -16.53
C VAL A 77 1.10 -8.57 -17.92
N ASP A 78 1.91 -8.20 -18.89
CA ASP A 78 1.93 -8.87 -20.19
C ASP A 78 2.60 -10.25 -20.04
N PRO A 79 1.88 -11.36 -20.24
CA PRO A 79 2.39 -12.70 -19.96
C PRO A 79 3.52 -13.14 -20.92
N HIS A 80 3.68 -12.49 -22.07
CA HIS A 80 4.72 -12.81 -23.04
C HIS A 80 6.03 -12.10 -22.74
N THR A 81 5.96 -10.84 -22.29
CA THR A 81 7.14 -10.01 -22.01
C THR A 81 7.50 -9.92 -20.54
N LEU A 82 6.59 -10.36 -19.65
CA LEU A 82 6.65 -10.21 -18.20
C LEU A 82 6.80 -8.75 -17.74
N LYS A 83 6.32 -7.82 -18.56
CA LYS A 83 6.32 -6.39 -18.26
C LYS A 83 5.04 -5.97 -17.57
N ILE A 84 5.17 -5.20 -16.51
CA ILE A 84 4.04 -4.52 -15.85
C ILE A 84 3.45 -3.52 -16.85
N ARG A 85 2.17 -3.70 -17.17
CA ARG A 85 1.40 -2.82 -18.05
C ARG A 85 0.58 -1.80 -17.28
N ALA A 86 0.13 -2.17 -16.08
CA ALA A 86 -0.58 -1.29 -15.19
C ALA A 86 -0.49 -1.78 -13.74
N ILE A 87 -0.59 -0.84 -12.82
CA ILE A 87 -0.98 -1.07 -11.44
C ILE A 87 -2.31 -0.35 -11.26
N ILE A 88 -3.32 -1.02 -10.71
CA ILE A 88 -4.70 -0.54 -10.63
C ILE A 88 -5.18 -0.57 -9.18
N ASP A 89 -6.39 -0.05 -8.93
CA ASP A 89 -7.05 -0.07 -7.62
C ASP A 89 -6.39 0.82 -6.55
N TRP A 90 -6.17 2.08 -6.92
CA TRP A 90 -5.50 3.09 -6.08
C TRP A 90 -6.44 3.78 -5.08
N GLU A 91 -7.60 3.20 -4.74
CA GLU A 91 -8.61 3.87 -3.91
C GLU A 91 -8.12 4.13 -2.46
N TYR A 92 -7.19 3.29 -1.97
CA TYR A 92 -6.54 3.44 -0.67
C TYR A 92 -5.19 4.16 -0.74
N ALA A 93 -4.82 4.67 -1.92
CA ALA A 93 -3.51 5.26 -2.12
C ALA A 93 -3.39 6.65 -1.48
N GLY A 94 -2.21 6.94 -0.96
CA GLY A 94 -1.92 8.22 -0.35
C GLY A 94 -0.58 8.27 0.34
N PHE A 95 -0.32 9.39 0.99
CA PHE A 95 0.88 9.62 1.76
C PHE A 95 0.73 9.02 3.16
N PHE A 96 1.61 8.08 3.49
CA PHE A 96 1.66 7.41 4.80
C PHE A 96 3.10 7.07 5.15
N PRO A 97 3.40 6.70 6.42
CA PRO A 97 4.68 6.09 6.75
C PRO A 97 4.96 4.87 5.86
N GLN A 98 6.21 4.66 5.46
CA GLN A 98 6.57 3.59 4.51
C GLN A 98 6.10 2.19 4.94
N TYR A 99 5.99 1.93 6.24
CA TYR A 99 5.54 0.64 6.77
C TYR A 99 4.05 0.33 6.49
N PHE A 100 3.26 1.30 6.03
CA PHE A 100 1.89 1.04 5.55
C PHE A 100 1.86 0.20 4.26
N GLU A 101 2.92 0.28 3.45
CA GLU A 101 3.05 -0.46 2.19
C GLU A 101 3.58 -1.89 2.44
N SER A 102 2.66 -2.78 2.82
CA SER A 102 2.93 -4.20 3.04
C SER A 102 3.17 -4.96 1.73
N LEU A 103 4.04 -5.97 1.78
CA LEU A 103 4.50 -6.70 0.58
C LEU A 103 3.53 -7.82 0.14
N PHE A 104 2.22 -7.59 0.22
CA PHE A 104 1.21 -8.62 -0.03
C PHE A 104 1.27 -9.20 -1.45
N TYR A 105 1.74 -8.44 -2.44
CA TYR A 105 2.03 -8.94 -3.79
C TYR A 105 3.00 -10.13 -3.86
N LYS A 106 3.76 -10.42 -2.78
CA LYS A 106 4.66 -11.58 -2.73
C LYS A 106 3.93 -12.91 -2.66
N ARG A 107 2.66 -12.91 -2.27
CA ARG A 107 1.83 -14.12 -2.24
C ARG A 107 0.46 -13.89 -2.89
N LEU A 108 -0.24 -14.97 -3.19
CA LEU A 108 -1.63 -14.90 -3.61
C LEU A 108 -2.52 -14.69 -2.37
N GLY A 109 -3.56 -13.86 -2.49
CA GLY A 109 -4.52 -13.62 -1.42
C GLY A 109 -4.92 -12.15 -1.30
N PRO A 110 -5.58 -11.78 -0.20
CA PRO A 110 -5.95 -10.39 0.08
C PRO A 110 -4.74 -9.56 0.52
N SER A 111 -4.90 -8.23 0.49
CA SER A 111 -3.96 -7.24 1.03
C SER A 111 -4.11 -7.05 2.55
N SER A 112 -4.18 -8.16 3.28
CA SER A 112 -4.26 -8.24 4.74
C SER A 112 -3.48 -9.47 5.22
N ALA A 113 -3.00 -9.44 6.46
CA ALA A 113 -2.27 -10.56 7.05
C ALA A 113 -3.13 -11.83 7.08
N ILE A 114 -2.55 -12.98 6.76
CA ILE A 114 -3.21 -14.29 6.84
C ILE A 114 -2.36 -15.30 7.60
N GLY A 115 -3.01 -16.23 8.31
CA GLY A 115 -2.32 -17.29 9.05
C GLY A 115 -1.42 -16.72 10.15
N ASP A 116 -0.12 -17.05 10.08
CA ASP A 116 0.90 -16.64 11.05
C ASP A 116 1.67 -15.37 10.63
N GLU A 117 1.18 -14.63 9.63
CA GLU A 117 1.79 -13.36 9.23
C GLU A 117 1.62 -12.29 10.32
N HIS A 118 2.58 -11.36 10.38
CA HIS A 118 2.47 -10.20 11.27
C HIS A 118 1.26 -9.35 10.88
N ASP A 119 0.31 -9.21 11.80
CA ASP A 119 -0.83 -8.33 11.65
C ASP A 119 -0.41 -6.88 11.96
N ASP A 120 -0.33 -6.05 10.91
CA ASP A 120 0.04 -4.65 11.01
C ASP A 120 -1.14 -3.75 11.47
N VAL A 121 -2.39 -4.25 11.43
CA VAL A 121 -3.59 -3.45 11.69
C VAL A 121 -3.55 -2.69 13.02
N PRO A 122 -3.14 -3.28 14.17
CA PRO A 122 -3.07 -2.55 15.43
C PRO A 122 -2.12 -1.34 15.38
N GLU A 123 -1.01 -1.46 14.65
CA GLU A 123 -0.02 -0.38 14.50
C GLU A 123 -0.56 0.73 13.60
N LEU A 124 -1.21 0.36 12.48
CA LEU A 124 -1.83 1.31 11.55
C LEU A 124 -2.98 2.09 12.21
N VAL A 125 -3.86 1.39 12.95
CA VAL A 125 -4.95 1.99 13.71
C VAL A 125 -4.40 2.98 14.74
N ARG A 126 -3.39 2.57 15.51
CA ARG A 126 -2.75 3.44 16.51
C ARG A 126 -2.16 4.69 15.88
N PHE A 127 -1.47 4.54 14.74
CA PHE A 127 -0.96 5.69 13.99
C PHE A 127 -2.12 6.61 13.63
N LEU A 128 -3.12 6.14 12.88
CA LEU A 128 -4.23 6.95 12.35
C LEU A 128 -5.16 7.55 13.42
N GLN A 129 -5.18 6.99 14.63
CA GLN A 129 -5.93 7.53 15.77
C GLN A 129 -5.13 8.51 16.62
N THR A 130 -3.83 8.68 16.35
CA THR A 130 -3.03 9.71 17.00
C THR A 130 -3.49 11.08 16.50
N THR A 131 -4.33 11.74 17.28
CA THR A 131 -4.57 13.18 17.17
C THR A 131 -3.31 13.91 17.63
N GLU A 132 -2.87 14.91 16.87
CA GLU A 132 -1.73 15.76 17.22
C GLU A 132 -1.81 16.30 18.67
N LYS A 133 -0.62 16.49 19.26
CA LYS A 133 -0.37 17.17 20.54
C LYS A 133 -0.59 18.67 20.43
#